data_AF-A0A2G5TKY1-F1
#
_entry.id   AF-A0A2G5TKY1-F1
#
_cell.length_a   1.000
_cell.length_b   1.000
_cell.length_c   1.000
_cell.angle_alpha   90.00
_cell.angle_beta   90.00
_cell.angle_gamma   90.00
#
_symmetry.space_group_name_H-M   'P 1'
#
loop_
_entity.id
_entity.type
_entity.pdbx_description
1 polymer ?
#
loop_
_entity_poly.entity_id
_entity_poly.type
_entity_poly.pdbx_seq_one_letter_code
_entity_poly.pdbx_strand_id
1 'polypeptide(L)'
;MEQLQCHVKQYAWGKYGEESEVARLFADGHDNFQIDNKTPYAELWMGTHPDGPAQLKKCSTRLSTYLAKHPSLLTNNNSAKNIHLPFIMKVMSIRTTLSLQVHPTKVRFF
;
A
#
# COMPACT_ATOMS: atom_id res chain seq x y z
N MET A 1 -16.79 9.34 -0.61
CA MET A 1 -15.54 8.86 -1.25
C MET A 1 -14.37 9.47 -0.49
N GLU A 2 -13.36 8.69 -0.10
CA GLU A 2 -12.21 9.16 0.70
C GLU A 2 -10.93 9.03 -0.13
N GLN A 3 -10.09 10.07 -0.17
CA GLN A 3 -8.75 10.01 -0.79
C GLN A 3 -7.72 9.48 0.22
N LEU A 4 -6.77 8.68 -0.25
CA LEU A 4 -5.78 8.03 0.59
C LEU A 4 -4.38 8.55 0.29
N GLN A 5 -3.65 8.88 1.36
CA GLN A 5 -2.20 8.96 1.36
C GLN A 5 -1.66 7.53 1.47
N CYS A 6 -1.04 7.04 0.41
CA CYS A 6 -0.55 5.67 0.29
C CYS A 6 0.94 5.58 0.62
N HIS A 7 1.53 4.39 0.51
CA HIS A 7 2.93 4.16 0.88
C HIS A 7 3.73 3.57 -0.26
N VAL A 8 4.93 4.10 -0.51
CA VAL A 8 5.85 3.58 -1.53
C VAL A 8 6.96 2.77 -0.86
N LYS A 9 7.28 1.62 -1.44
CA LYS A 9 8.48 0.85 -1.13
C LYS A 9 9.56 1.09 -2.20
N GLN A 10 10.74 1.48 -1.74
CA GLN A 10 11.89 1.81 -2.58
C GLN A 10 12.88 0.64 -2.66
N TYR A 11 12.40 -0.53 -3.07
CA TYR A 11 13.27 -1.70 -3.21
C TYR A 11 14.19 -1.56 -4.42
N ALA A 12 15.44 -2.02 -4.30
CA ALA A 12 16.48 -1.86 -5.33
C ALA A 12 16.12 -2.46 -6.71
N TRP A 13 15.20 -3.42 -6.75
CA TRP A 13 14.71 -4.04 -7.99
C TRP A 13 13.73 -3.16 -8.78
N GLY A 14 13.25 -2.05 -8.18
CA GLY A 14 12.32 -1.13 -8.81
C GLY A 14 12.94 -0.31 -9.94
N LYS A 15 12.08 0.25 -10.80
CA LYS A 15 12.49 1.29 -11.76
C LYS A 15 12.85 2.58 -11.04
N TYR A 16 13.80 3.33 -11.60
CA TYR A 16 14.25 4.59 -11.03
C TYR A 16 13.39 5.76 -11.49
N GLY A 17 13.15 6.72 -10.59
CA GLY A 17 12.60 8.02 -10.96
C GLY A 17 11.34 7.98 -11.81
N GLU A 18 11.32 8.86 -12.79
CA GLU A 18 10.23 9.05 -13.76
C GLU A 18 9.96 7.82 -14.64
N GLU A 19 10.91 6.88 -14.76
CA GLU A 19 10.68 5.62 -15.49
C GLU A 19 9.74 4.68 -14.73
N SER A 20 9.52 4.95 -13.44
CA SER A 20 8.66 4.15 -12.59
C SER A 20 7.21 4.63 -12.62
N GLU A 21 6.30 3.73 -13.00
CA GLU A 21 4.86 3.99 -12.88
C GLU A 21 4.44 4.23 -11.42
N VAL A 22 5.11 3.57 -10.47
CA VAL A 22 4.90 3.80 -9.04
C VAL A 22 5.26 5.24 -8.67
N ALA A 23 6.36 5.79 -9.19
CA ALA A 23 6.76 7.17 -8.91
C ALA A 23 5.76 8.17 -9.50
N ARG A 24 5.38 7.99 -10.77
CA ARG A 24 4.44 8.87 -11.47
C ARG A 24 3.06 8.88 -10.83
N LEU A 25 2.49 7.71 -10.56
CA LEU A 25 1.19 7.60 -9.87
C LEU A 25 1.25 8.18 -8.46
N PHE A 26 2.37 7.98 -7.74
CA PHE A 26 2.53 8.56 -6.41
C PHE A 26 2.61 10.08 -6.48
N ALA A 27 3.36 10.65 -7.43
CA ALA A 27 3.45 12.10 -7.61
C ALA A 27 2.11 12.74 -7.99
N ASP A 28 1.33 12.10 -8.86
CA ASP A 28 0.01 12.59 -9.28
C ASP A 28 -1.01 12.59 -8.11
N GLY A 29 -0.92 11.59 -7.22
CA GLY A 29 -1.84 11.46 -6.08
C GLY A 29 -1.45 12.24 -4.81
N HIS A 30 -0.19 12.69 -4.69
CA HIS A 30 0.36 13.22 -3.44
C HIS A 30 1.03 14.58 -3.61
N ASP A 31 0.46 15.58 -2.92
CA ASP A 31 0.90 16.96 -3.01
C ASP A 31 2.35 17.11 -2.50
N ASN A 32 3.12 18.00 -3.14
CA ASN A 32 4.51 18.32 -2.80
C ASN A 32 5.50 17.14 -2.89
N PHE A 33 5.12 16.02 -3.49
CA PHE A 33 6.05 14.94 -3.77
C PHE A 33 6.86 15.25 -5.04
N GLN A 34 8.18 15.17 -4.94
CA GLN A 34 9.09 15.34 -6.07
C GLN A 34 9.77 14.00 -6.34
N ILE A 35 9.72 13.55 -7.60
CA ILE A 35 10.35 12.29 -8.01
C ILE A 35 11.88 12.49 -8.02
N ASP A 36 12.58 11.65 -7.28
CA ASP A 36 14.03 11.59 -7.31
C ASP A 36 14.49 10.56 -8.35
N ASN A 37 15.12 11.04 -9.43
CA ASN A 37 15.61 10.19 -10.51
C ASN A 37 16.72 9.20 -10.11
N LYS A 38 17.30 9.32 -8.91
CA LYS A 38 18.29 8.38 -8.37
C LYS A 38 17.69 7.34 -7.42
N THR A 39 16.41 7.45 -7.11
CA THR A 39 15.71 6.58 -6.16
C THR A 39 14.91 5.50 -6.92
N PRO A 40 14.98 4.22 -6.52
CA PRO A 40 14.12 3.18 -7.08
C PRO A 40 12.73 3.22 -6.43
N TYR A 41 11.68 3.14 -7.24
CA TYR A 41 10.28 3.15 -6.81
C TYR A 41 9.65 1.83 -7.22
N ALA A 42 9.53 0.89 -6.29
CA ALA A 42 9.28 -0.51 -6.58
C ALA A 42 7.80 -0.91 -6.42
N GLU A 43 7.19 -0.57 -5.27
CA GLU A 43 5.79 -0.91 -4.98
C GLU A 43 5.05 0.30 -4.40
N LEU A 44 3.84 0.57 -4.90
CA LEU A 44 2.85 1.44 -4.25
C LEU A 44 1.85 0.57 -3.50
N TRP A 45 1.72 0.74 -2.18
CA TRP A 45 0.84 -0.04 -1.32
C TRP A 45 -0.39 0.77 -0.95
N MET A 46 -1.55 0.16 -1.18
CA MET A 46 -2.86 0.72 -0.86
C MET A 46 -3.61 -0.24 0.06
N GLY A 47 -4.02 0.26 1.22
CA GLY A 47 -4.81 -0.49 2.19
C GLY A 47 -4.29 -0.37 3.62
N THR A 48 -4.55 -1.40 4.41
CA THR A 48 -4.37 -1.37 5.87
C THR A 48 -3.15 -2.18 6.34
N HIS A 49 -2.23 -2.55 5.45
CA HIS A 49 -1.10 -3.39 5.84
C HIS A 49 -0.20 -2.65 6.85
N PRO A 50 0.19 -3.26 8.00
CA PRO A 50 0.97 -2.59 9.04
C PRO A 50 2.28 -1.94 8.56
N ASP A 51 2.99 -2.60 7.65
CA ASP A 51 4.28 -2.09 7.11
C ASP A 51 4.15 -0.92 6.13
N GLY A 52 2.94 -0.62 5.66
CA GLY A 52 2.69 0.48 4.73
C GLY A 52 1.24 0.97 4.87
N PRO A 53 0.87 1.51 6.05
CA PRO A 53 -0.53 1.79 6.35
C PRO A 53 -0.96 3.05 5.59
N ALA A 54 -1.98 2.92 4.75
CA ALA A 54 -2.60 4.08 4.11
C ALA A 54 -3.29 4.95 5.17
N GLN A 55 -3.36 6.25 4.90
CA GLN A 55 -4.01 7.25 5.74
C GLN A 55 -5.02 8.05 4.92
N LEU A 56 -6.06 8.59 5.56
CA LEU A 56 -6.95 9.53 4.87
C LEU A 56 -6.22 10.84 4.61
N LYS A 57 -6.21 11.32 3.35
CA LYS A 57 -5.49 12.54 2.94
C LYS A 57 -5.91 13.77 3.77
N LYS A 58 -7.19 13.86 4.14
CA LYS A 58 -7.77 15.02 4.85
C LYS A 58 -7.34 15.18 6.32
N CYS A 59 -6.97 14.09 6.99
CA CYS A 59 -6.78 14.11 8.45
C CYS A 59 -5.68 13.18 8.96
N SER A 60 -4.92 12.55 8.05
CA SER A 60 -3.81 11.64 8.35
C SER A 60 -4.17 10.47 9.28
N THR A 61 -5.46 10.19 9.46
CA THR A 61 -5.93 9.05 10.24
C THR A 61 -5.64 7.77 9.46
N ARG A 62 -5.09 6.76 10.11
CA ARG A 62 -4.86 5.45 9.48
C ARG A 62 -6.18 4.86 8.99
N LEU A 63 -6.16 4.31 7.78
CA LEU A 63 -7.33 3.66 7.18
C LEU A 63 -7.85 2.53 8.08
N SER A 64 -6.97 1.78 8.73
CA SER A 64 -7.37 0.70 9.65
C SER A 64 -8.17 1.19 10.85
N THR A 65 -7.84 2.37 11.38
CA THR A 65 -8.53 3.00 12.52
C THR A 65 -9.85 3.63 12.07
N TYR A 66 -9.87 4.23 10.87
CA TYR A 66 -11.09 4.75 10.29
C TYR A 66 -12.11 3.63 10.05
N LEU A 67 -11.70 2.52 9.44
CA LEU A 67 -12.57 1.36 9.21
C LEU A 67 -13.13 0.79 10.52
N ALA A 68 -12.33 0.75 11.60
CA ALA A 68 -12.79 0.33 12.92
C ALA A 68 -13.91 1.22 13.50
N LYS A 69 -13.90 2.52 13.19
CA LYS A 69 -14.94 3.46 13.63
C LYS A 69 -16.19 3.45 12.74
N HIS A 70 -16.09 2.86 11.55
CA HIS A 70 -17.16 2.77 10.57
C HIS A 70 -17.40 1.31 10.14
N PRO A 71 -17.79 0.43 11.09
CA PRO A 71 -17.89 -1.00 10.84
C PRO A 71 -18.95 -1.35 9.79
N SER A 72 -19.98 -0.52 9.56
CA SER A 72 -20.96 -0.74 8.49
C SER A 72 -20.34 -0.82 7.07
N LEU A 73 -19.12 -0.33 6.89
CA LEU A 73 -18.37 -0.43 5.63
C LEU A 73 -17.74 -1.82 5.41
N LEU A 74 -17.72 -2.69 6.43
CA LEU A 74 -17.11 -4.02 6.40
C LEU A 74 -18.05 -5.05 7.04
N THR A 75 -18.14 -6.24 6.48
CA THR A 75 -19.07 -7.28 6.98
C THR A 75 -18.71 -7.86 8.35
N ASN A 76 -17.60 -7.44 8.97
CA ASN A 76 -17.04 -8.07 10.16
C ASN A 76 -17.07 -7.09 11.34
N ASN A 77 -18.12 -7.19 12.16
CA ASN A 77 -18.29 -6.48 13.43
C ASN A 77 -17.31 -7.00 14.48
N ASN A 78 -16.05 -6.56 14.39
CA ASN A 78 -15.06 -6.80 15.42
C ASN A 78 -14.84 -5.49 16.18
N SER A 79 -15.06 -5.45 17.49
CA SER A 79 -14.80 -4.31 18.40
C SER A 79 -13.31 -3.94 18.54
N ALA A 80 -12.50 -4.24 17.53
CA ALA A 80 -11.07 -4.01 17.50
C ALA A 80 -10.75 -2.53 17.26
N LYS A 81 -9.65 -2.04 17.86
CA LYS A 81 -9.16 -0.66 17.64
C LYS A 81 -8.71 -0.39 16.20
N ASN A 82 -8.40 -1.45 15.44
CA ASN A 82 -8.02 -1.42 14.03
C ASN A 82 -8.70 -2.60 13.32
N ILE A 83 -9.21 -2.35 12.12
CA ILE A 83 -9.69 -3.39 11.21
C ILE A 83 -8.81 -3.38 9.96
N HIS A 84 -8.38 -4.55 9.53
CA HIS A 84 -7.56 -4.73 8.34
C HIS A 84 -8.38 -5.34 7.20
N LEU A 85 -8.16 -4.84 5.99
CA LEU A 85 -8.71 -5.40 4.77
C LEU A 85 -8.15 -6.83 4.56
N PRO A 86 -8.96 -7.75 4.02
CA PRO A 86 -8.52 -9.11 3.74
C PRO A 86 -7.61 -9.21 2.49
N PHE A 87 -7.23 -8.08 1.92
CA PHE A 87 -6.34 -7.97 0.77
C PHE A 87 -5.43 -6.75 0.92
N ILE A 88 -4.37 -6.73 0.12
CA ILE A 88 -3.56 -5.54 -0.15
C ILE A 88 -3.57 -5.30 -1.65
N MET A 89 -3.78 -4.05 -2.06
CA MET A 89 -3.64 -3.66 -3.46
C MET A 89 -2.27 -3.02 -3.66
N LYS A 90 -1.59 -3.43 -4.74
CA LYS A 90 -0.27 -2.91 -5.08
C LYS A 90 -0.19 -2.51 -6.56
N VAL A 91 0.57 -1.45 -6.85
CA VAL A 91 1.16 -1.24 -8.17
C VAL A 91 2.65 -1.57 -8.07
N MET A 92 3.17 -2.33 -9.02
CA MET A 92 4.57 -2.73 -9.06
C MET A 92 5.25 -2.18 -10.31
N SER A 93 6.45 -1.64 -10.15
CA SER A 93 7.25 -1.08 -11.24
C SER A 93 8.62 -1.74 -11.26
N ILE A 94 8.73 -2.78 -12.08
CA ILE A 94 9.82 -3.76 -12.03
C ILE A 94 10.93 -3.37 -13.03
N ARG A 95 12.17 -3.28 -12.56
CA ARG A 95 13.38 -3.08 -13.39
C ARG A 95 14.22 -4.33 -13.50
N THR A 96 14.37 -5.07 -12.40
CA THR A 96 15.12 -6.33 -12.36
C THR A 96 14.19 -7.48 -12.00
N THR A 97 14.48 -8.67 -12.52
CA THR A 97 13.72 -9.90 -12.26
C THR A 97 13.58 -10.17 -10.75
N LEU A 98 12.38 -10.55 -10.32
CA LEU A 98 12.10 -10.96 -8.95
C LEU A 98 12.40 -12.46 -8.78
N SER A 99 12.50 -12.92 -7.54
CA SER A 99 12.66 -14.35 -7.27
C SER A 99 11.46 -15.16 -7.77
N LEU A 100 11.70 -16.42 -8.11
CA LEU A 100 10.61 -17.40 -8.22
C LEU A 100 9.99 -17.58 -6.83
N GLN A 101 8.66 -17.46 -6.74
CA GLN A 101 7.95 -17.45 -5.47
C GLN A 101 6.87 -18.53 -5.44
N VAL A 102 6.71 -19.14 -4.27
CA VAL A 102 5.59 -20.04 -3.96
C VAL A 102 4.99 -19.54 -2.65
N HIS A 103 3.66 -19.43 -2.60
CA HIS A 103 2.96 -19.06 -1.39
C HIS A 103 2.38 -20.30 -0.71
N PRO A 104 2.46 -20.40 0.64
CA PRO A 104 1.87 -21.51 1.36
C PRO A 104 0.34 -21.51 1.19
N THR A 105 -0.25 -22.69 1.16
CA THR A 105 -1.71 -22.83 1.26
C THR A 105 -2.15 -22.65 2.73
N LYS A 106 -3.45 -22.44 2.96
CA LYS A 106 -3.98 -22.35 4.33
C LYS A 106 -3.89 -23.66 5.11
N VAL A 107 -3.71 -24.79 4.43
CA VAL A 107 -3.75 -26.11 5.06
C VAL A 107 -2.46 -26.33 5.86
N ARG A 108 -2.58 -26.36 7.18
CA ARG A 108 -1.56 -26.95 8.05
C ARG A 108 -1.83 -28.46 8.08
N PHE A 109 -0.87 -29.26 7.62
CA PHE A 109 -0.77 -30.64 8.04
C PHE A 109 -0.09 -30.65 9.41
N PHE A 110 -0.71 -31.34 10.37
CA PHE A 110 -0.30 -31.42 11.78
C PHE A 110 1.02 -32.15 11.96
#